data_AF-A0A841FQR4-F1
#
_entry.id   AF-A0A841FQR4-F1
#
_cell.length_a   1.000
_cell.length_b   1.000
_cell.length_c   1.000
_cell.angle_alpha   90.00
_cell.angle_beta   90.00
_cell.angle_gamma   90.00
#
_symmetry.space_group_name_H-M   'P 1'
#
loop_
_entity.id
_entity.type
_entity.pdbx_description
1 polymer ?
#
loop_
_entity_poly.entity_id
_entity_poly.type
_entity_poly.pdbx_seq_one_letter_code
_entity_poly.pdbx_strand_id
1 'polypeptide(L)'
;MDDPRTCVVAAYTLGWFPVEGRAHVDALLTAAADPDAGVAATAIVALGLLSGPVPEAVLIDDRGLVRWAAAVALARTRGLEAGPEVVAELTRWATGDQAEDERMPYLDGDLRGYASLALEQSAGPDAFGLLLTALGKSSGIQALNGADVALADGLP
;
A
#
# COMPACT_ATOMS: atom_id res chain seq x y z
N MET A 1 -14.03 -5.56 23.19
CA MET A 1 -12.97 -5.18 22.25
C MET A 1 -12.94 -6.30 21.24
N ASP A 2 -13.36 -6.03 20.02
CA ASP A 2 -13.44 -7.05 18.98
C ASP A 2 -12.05 -7.60 18.67
N ASP A 3 -11.99 -8.85 18.22
CA ASP A 3 -10.72 -9.53 17.92
C ASP A 3 -10.02 -8.82 16.74
N PRO A 4 -8.69 -8.56 16.81
CA PRO A 4 -7.97 -7.83 15.76
C PRO A 4 -8.16 -8.40 14.35
N ARG A 5 -8.29 -9.72 14.19
CA ARG A 5 -8.53 -10.32 12.87
C ARG A 5 -9.92 -9.95 12.34
N THR A 6 -10.91 -9.88 13.22
CA THR A 6 -12.26 -9.43 12.86
C THR A 6 -12.23 -7.98 12.38
N CYS A 7 -11.47 -7.12 13.06
CA CYS A 7 -11.28 -5.72 12.64
C CYS A 7 -10.57 -5.62 11.27
N VAL A 8 -9.52 -6.42 11.03
CA VAL A 8 -8.85 -6.51 9.71
C VAL A 8 -9.83 -6.91 8.62
N VAL A 9 -10.60 -7.99 8.82
CA VAL A 9 -11.58 -8.46 7.83
C VAL A 9 -12.66 -7.41 7.56
N ALA A 10 -13.14 -6.72 8.60
CA ALA A 10 -14.13 -5.65 8.46
C ALA A 10 -13.56 -4.47 7.65
N ALA A 11 -12.37 -3.99 7.98
CA ALA A 11 -11.71 -2.89 7.27
C ALA A 11 -11.44 -3.23 5.80
N TYR A 12 -10.92 -4.44 5.54
CA TYR A 12 -10.71 -4.95 4.19
C TYR A 12 -12.01 -5.00 3.39
N THR A 13 -13.08 -5.54 3.99
CA THR A 13 -14.39 -5.66 3.34
C THR A 13 -14.95 -4.28 2.99
N LEU A 14 -14.83 -3.29 3.88
CA LEU A 14 -15.29 -1.92 3.62
C LEU A 14 -14.52 -1.25 2.48
N GLY A 15 -13.24 -1.57 2.28
CA GLY A 15 -12.44 -1.06 1.17
C GLY A 15 -12.91 -1.54 -0.21
N TRP A 16 -13.51 -2.72 -0.29
CA TRP A 16 -14.05 -3.29 -1.53
C TRP A 16 -15.55 -3.07 -1.73
N PHE A 17 -16.30 -3.03 -0.62
CA PHE A 17 -17.75 -2.90 -0.60
C PHE A 17 -18.16 -1.75 0.31
N PRO A 18 -18.02 -0.50 -0.16
CA PRO A 18 -18.43 0.65 0.63
C PRO A 18 -19.93 0.61 0.87
N VAL A 19 -20.35 0.73 2.13
CA VAL A 19 -21.76 0.89 2.47
C VAL A 19 -22.22 2.31 2.17
N GLU A 20 -23.48 2.49 1.79
CA GLU A 20 -24.02 3.82 1.48
C GLU A 20 -23.85 4.81 2.65
N GLY A 21 -23.42 6.04 2.34
CA GLY A 21 -23.21 7.12 3.31
C GLY A 21 -21.76 7.24 3.80
N ARG A 22 -21.48 8.17 4.72
CA ARG A 22 -20.10 8.47 5.19
C ARG A 22 -19.64 7.59 6.38
N ALA A 23 -20.54 6.83 6.99
CA ALA A 23 -20.28 6.08 8.23
C ALA A 23 -19.12 5.09 8.13
N HIS A 24 -18.88 4.52 6.94
CA HIS A 24 -17.75 3.62 6.73
C HIS A 24 -16.39 4.33 6.74
N VAL A 25 -16.32 5.58 6.26
CA VAL A 25 -15.10 6.38 6.30
C VAL A 25 -14.74 6.70 7.75
N ASP A 26 -15.72 7.07 8.57
CA ASP A 26 -15.50 7.36 10.00
C ASP A 26 -15.06 6.10 10.79
N ALA A 27 -15.64 4.94 10.46
CA ALA A 27 -15.23 3.66 11.02
C ALA A 27 -13.78 3.31 10.63
N LEU A 28 -13.41 3.51 9.37
CA LEU A 28 -12.04 3.29 8.89
C LEU A 28 -11.05 4.28 9.51
N LEU A 29 -11.42 5.55 9.71
CA LEU A 29 -10.59 6.53 10.40
C LEU A 29 -10.35 6.13 11.87
N THR A 30 -11.36 5.56 12.52
CA THR A 30 -11.20 5.02 13.88
C THR A 30 -10.25 3.83 13.88
N ALA A 31 -10.41 2.89 12.94
CA ALA A 31 -9.55 1.71 12.82
C ALA A 31 -8.10 2.07 12.41
N ALA A 32 -7.90 3.14 11.65
CA ALA A 32 -6.56 3.64 11.31
C ALA A 32 -5.74 4.08 12.54
N ALA A 33 -6.40 4.41 13.66
CA ALA A 33 -5.77 4.75 14.93
C ALA A 33 -5.61 3.55 15.87
N ASP A 34 -5.97 2.33 15.45
CA ASP A 34 -5.88 1.13 16.28
C ASP A 34 -4.42 0.85 16.68
N PRO A 35 -4.14 0.42 17.93
CA PRO A 35 -2.80 0.04 18.35
C PRO A 35 -2.23 -1.15 17.56
N ASP A 36 -3.07 -2.07 17.08
CA ASP A 36 -2.64 -3.17 16.23
C ASP A 36 -2.25 -2.67 14.83
N ALA A 37 -1.01 -2.94 14.43
CA ALA A 37 -0.46 -2.45 13.17
C ALA A 37 -1.20 -3.03 11.95
N GLY A 38 -1.72 -4.25 12.02
CA GLY A 38 -2.44 -4.88 10.91
C GLY A 38 -3.82 -4.26 10.71
N VAL A 39 -4.54 -3.99 11.81
CA VAL A 39 -5.82 -3.27 11.79
C VAL A 39 -5.63 -1.87 11.21
N ALA A 40 -4.68 -1.10 11.77
CA ALA A 40 -4.40 0.26 11.33
C ALA A 40 -3.99 0.30 9.85
N ALA A 41 -3.03 -0.53 9.44
CA ALA A 41 -2.55 -0.57 8.06
C ALA A 41 -3.65 -0.98 7.06
N THR A 42 -4.46 -1.99 7.41
CA THR A 42 -5.59 -2.41 6.55
C THR A 42 -6.60 -1.28 6.38
N ALA A 43 -6.95 -0.59 7.46
CA ALA A 43 -7.87 0.54 7.41
C ALA A 43 -7.33 1.72 6.59
N ILE A 44 -6.04 2.01 6.69
CA ILE A 44 -5.40 3.09 5.91
C ILE A 44 -5.38 2.75 4.41
N VAL A 45 -5.05 1.51 4.03
CA VAL A 45 -5.13 1.08 2.62
C VAL A 45 -6.57 1.17 2.12
N ALA A 46 -7.55 0.71 2.91
CA ALA A 46 -8.97 0.84 2.58
C ALA A 46 -9.40 2.30 2.38
N LEU A 47 -8.95 3.22 3.24
CA LEU A 47 -9.18 4.66 3.05
C LEU A 47 -8.61 5.15 1.71
N GLY A 48 -7.39 4.74 1.35
CA GLY A 48 -6.78 5.07 0.06
C GLY A 48 -7.58 4.51 -1.13
N LEU A 49 -8.08 3.28 -1.04
CA LEU A 49 -8.92 2.66 -2.08
C LEU A 49 -10.21 3.44 -2.33
N LEU A 50 -10.78 3.99 -1.27
CA LEU A 50 -12.03 4.76 -1.28
C LEU A 50 -11.82 6.26 -1.56
N SER A 51 -10.59 6.69 -1.85
CA SER A 51 -10.23 8.11 -1.94
C SER A 51 -10.60 8.93 -0.69
N GLY A 52 -10.55 8.28 0.47
CA GLY A 52 -10.77 8.86 1.78
C GLY A 52 -9.56 9.66 2.29
N PRO A 53 -9.73 10.39 3.40
CA PRO A 53 -8.66 11.20 3.97
C PRO A 53 -7.56 10.33 4.60
N VAL A 54 -6.32 10.55 4.18
CA VAL A 54 -5.12 9.92 4.76
C VAL A 54 -4.17 11.02 5.22
N PRO A 55 -3.93 11.20 6.52
CA PRO A 55 -3.01 12.23 7.02
C PRO A 55 -1.55 11.90 6.69
N GLU A 56 -0.78 12.89 6.24
CA GLU A 56 0.67 12.74 6.01
C GLU A 56 1.45 12.38 7.27
N ALA A 57 0.96 12.79 8.45
CA ALA A 57 1.58 12.45 9.73
C ALA A 57 1.70 10.93 9.96
N VAL A 58 0.93 10.11 9.25
CA VAL A 58 1.03 8.64 9.35
C VAL A 58 2.29 8.10 8.65
N LEU A 59 2.89 8.85 7.72
CA LEU A 59 4.18 8.49 7.10
C LEU A 59 5.36 8.48 8.08
N ILE A 60 5.21 9.07 9.26
CA ILE A 60 6.23 9.09 10.32
C ILE A 60 5.85 8.21 11.53
N ASP A 61 4.82 7.36 11.42
CA ASP A 61 4.44 6.42 12.48
C ASP A 61 5.61 5.48 12.82
N ASP A 62 5.81 5.11 14.08
CA ASP A 62 6.91 4.21 14.49
C ASP A 62 6.78 2.81 13.89
N ARG A 63 5.55 2.37 13.58
CA ARG A 63 5.24 1.05 13.04
C ARG A 63 5.47 1.03 11.53
N GLY A 64 6.45 0.26 11.07
CA GLY A 64 6.80 0.18 9.65
C GLY A 64 5.64 -0.18 8.73
N LEU A 65 4.79 -1.13 9.15
CA LEU A 65 3.61 -1.54 8.38
C LEU A 65 2.59 -0.39 8.17
N VAL A 66 2.46 0.49 9.17
CA VAL A 66 1.55 1.64 9.12
C VAL A 66 2.10 2.72 8.20
N ARG A 67 3.42 2.99 8.24
CA ARG A 67 4.07 3.90 7.27
C ARG A 67 3.93 3.41 5.84
N TRP A 68 4.15 2.11 5.62
CA TRP A 68 3.94 1.47 4.32
C TRP A 68 2.51 1.69 3.80
N ALA A 69 1.50 1.42 4.65
CA ALA A 69 0.11 1.58 4.29
C ALA A 69 -0.24 3.04 3.94
N ALA A 70 0.29 4.00 4.72
CA ALA A 70 0.13 5.42 4.43
C ALA A 70 0.73 5.80 3.09
N ALA A 71 1.94 5.32 2.77
CA ALA A 71 2.58 5.58 1.49
C ALA A 71 1.77 5.00 0.32
N VAL A 72 1.27 3.77 0.44
CA VAL A 72 0.39 3.15 -0.58
C VAL A 72 -0.89 3.96 -0.78
N ALA A 73 -1.55 4.35 0.32
CA ALA A 73 -2.80 5.08 0.26
C ALA A 73 -2.62 6.51 -0.29
N LEU A 74 -1.54 7.19 0.08
CA LEU A 74 -1.19 8.52 -0.44
C LEU A 74 -0.80 8.49 -1.91
N ALA A 75 -0.01 7.49 -2.35
CA ALA A 75 0.30 7.29 -3.76
C ALA A 75 -0.95 7.10 -4.61
N ARG A 76 -1.92 6.33 -4.11
CA ARG A 76 -3.19 6.12 -4.82
C ARG A 76 -4.07 7.37 -4.88
N THR A 77 -4.16 8.12 -3.78
CA THR A 77 -5.05 9.28 -3.69
C THR A 77 -4.50 10.53 -4.35
N ARG A 78 -3.17 10.65 -4.46
CA ARG A 78 -2.49 11.84 -4.98
C ARG A 78 -1.75 11.60 -6.30
N GLY A 79 -1.51 10.35 -6.68
CA GLY A 79 -0.73 10.01 -7.88
C GLY A 79 0.64 10.68 -7.86
N LEU A 80 0.96 11.39 -8.95
CA LEU A 80 2.21 12.14 -9.11
C LEU A 80 2.40 13.28 -8.10
N GLU A 81 1.34 13.72 -7.42
CA GLU A 81 1.39 14.74 -6.37
C GLU A 81 1.69 14.16 -4.97
N ALA A 82 1.93 12.84 -4.85
CA ALA A 82 2.19 12.19 -3.57
C ALA A 82 3.47 12.70 -2.87
N GLY A 83 4.42 13.23 -3.63
CA GLY A 83 5.64 13.85 -3.12
C GLY A 83 6.78 12.86 -2.83
N PRO A 84 7.99 13.37 -2.59
CA PRO A 84 9.21 12.57 -2.51
C PRO A 84 9.25 11.62 -1.29
N GLU A 85 8.62 11.98 -0.17
CA GLU A 85 8.60 11.13 1.03
C GLU A 85 7.80 9.84 0.80
N VAL A 86 6.68 9.92 0.06
CA VAL A 86 5.90 8.73 -0.33
C VAL A 86 6.73 7.84 -1.26
N VAL A 87 7.37 8.42 -2.28
CA VAL A 87 8.24 7.68 -3.20
C VAL A 87 9.42 7.03 -2.48
N ALA A 88 10.02 7.72 -1.50
CA ALA A 88 11.13 7.20 -0.70
C ALA A 88 10.69 6.02 0.18
N GLU A 89 9.54 6.12 0.86
CA GLU A 89 8.99 5.02 1.66
C GLU A 89 8.69 3.81 0.78
N LEU A 90 7.97 4.00 -0.33
CA LEU A 90 7.63 2.91 -1.23
C LEU A 90 8.86 2.27 -1.87
N THR A 91 9.88 3.05 -2.23
CA THR A 91 11.17 2.53 -2.74
C THR A 91 11.87 1.68 -1.69
N ARG A 92 11.83 2.08 -0.42
CA ARG A 92 12.41 1.30 0.67
C ARG A 92 11.75 -0.07 0.79
N TRP A 93 10.43 -0.14 0.67
CA TRP A 93 9.69 -1.42 0.73
C TRP A 93 9.86 -2.25 -0.53
N ALA A 94 9.79 -1.63 -1.71
CA ALA A 94 9.98 -2.29 -2.99
C ALA A 94 11.39 -2.93 -3.12
N THR A 95 12.39 -2.35 -2.47
CA THR A 95 13.79 -2.80 -2.55
C THR A 95 14.31 -3.48 -1.28
N GLY A 96 13.50 -3.56 -0.23
CA GLY A 96 13.88 -4.10 1.08
C GLY A 96 13.64 -5.60 1.20
N ASP A 97 14.23 -6.23 2.21
CA ASP A 97 14.18 -7.69 2.40
C ASP A 97 12.83 -8.19 2.97
N GLN A 98 12.08 -7.32 3.64
CA GLN A 98 10.74 -7.65 4.15
C GLN A 98 9.71 -7.57 3.02
N ALA A 99 9.40 -8.74 2.44
CA ALA A 99 8.48 -8.83 1.30
C ALA A 99 7.02 -9.09 1.72
N GLU A 100 6.79 -9.80 2.82
CA GLU A 100 5.47 -10.37 3.14
C GLU A 100 5.06 -10.11 4.60
N ASP A 101 3.75 -9.96 4.85
CA ASP A 101 3.16 -9.91 6.19
C ASP A 101 1.73 -10.47 6.19
N GLU A 102 1.52 -11.60 6.87
CA GLU A 102 0.22 -12.31 6.93
C GLU A 102 -0.91 -11.48 7.57
N ARG A 103 -0.58 -10.41 8.29
CA ARG A 103 -1.59 -9.49 8.84
C ARG A 103 -2.26 -8.66 7.75
N MET A 104 -1.63 -8.54 6.58
CA MET A 104 -2.15 -7.76 5.47
C MET A 104 -2.97 -8.62 4.52
N PRO A 105 -4.28 -8.35 4.37
CA PRO A 105 -5.15 -9.09 3.47
C PRO A 105 -5.06 -8.66 1.99
N TYR A 106 -4.26 -7.63 1.69
CA TYR A 106 -4.10 -7.14 0.32
C TYR A 106 -2.92 -7.83 -0.37
N LEU A 107 -3.12 -8.22 -1.64
CA LEU A 107 -2.12 -8.89 -2.48
C LEU A 107 -1.48 -10.10 -1.78
N ASP A 108 -2.28 -10.90 -1.07
CA ASP A 108 -1.84 -12.07 -0.29
C ASP A 108 -0.70 -11.76 0.71
N GLY A 109 -0.62 -10.53 1.20
CA GLY A 109 0.39 -10.08 2.13
C GLY A 109 1.69 -9.62 1.47
N ASP A 110 1.81 -9.61 0.13
CA ASP A 110 2.99 -9.14 -0.61
C ASP A 110 3.14 -7.61 -0.54
N LEU A 111 3.79 -7.13 0.53
CA LEU A 111 4.05 -5.72 0.79
C LEU A 111 5.00 -5.12 -0.24
N ARG A 112 5.97 -5.90 -0.72
CA ARG A 112 6.95 -5.45 -1.72
C ARG A 112 6.27 -5.24 -3.06
N GLY A 113 5.53 -6.23 -3.56
CA GLY A 113 4.81 -6.16 -4.81
C GLY A 113 3.81 -5.01 -4.81
N TYR A 114 3.08 -4.83 -3.70
CA TYR A 114 2.14 -3.72 -3.61
C TYR A 114 2.85 -2.35 -3.51
N ALA A 115 4.00 -2.25 -2.83
CA ALA A 115 4.80 -1.03 -2.85
C ALA A 115 5.31 -0.70 -4.27
N SER A 116 5.71 -1.72 -5.05
CA SER A 116 6.09 -1.55 -6.46
C SER A 116 4.93 -1.04 -7.32
N LEU A 117 3.72 -1.59 -7.14
CA LEU A 117 2.51 -1.11 -7.84
C LEU A 117 2.16 0.34 -7.44
N ALA A 118 2.35 0.71 -6.18
CA ALA A 118 2.11 2.07 -5.72
C ALA A 118 3.19 3.06 -6.21
N LEU A 119 4.44 2.61 -6.39
CA LEU A 119 5.50 3.43 -6.99
C LEU A 119 5.18 3.82 -8.42
N GLU A 120 4.67 2.89 -9.22
CA GLU A 120 4.25 3.16 -10.59
C GLU A 120 3.27 4.34 -10.67
N GLN A 121 2.32 4.38 -9.74
CA GLN A 121 1.30 5.44 -9.67
C GLN A 121 1.83 6.81 -9.22
N SER A 122 2.99 6.86 -8.55
CA SER A 122 3.47 8.05 -7.83
C SER A 122 4.80 8.61 -8.31
N ALA A 123 5.66 7.79 -8.93
CA ALA A 123 7.02 8.17 -9.30
C ALA A 123 7.17 8.68 -10.75
N GLY A 124 6.12 8.63 -11.57
CA GLY A 124 6.15 9.16 -12.94
C GLY A 124 7.26 8.51 -13.80
N PRO A 125 7.99 9.28 -14.63
CA PRO A 125 9.04 8.74 -15.50
C PRO A 125 10.16 7.99 -14.75
N ASP A 126 10.39 8.32 -13.48
CA ASP A 126 11.44 7.70 -12.67
C ASP A 126 11.04 6.31 -12.12
N ALA A 127 9.75 5.98 -12.18
CA ALA A 127 9.21 4.71 -11.68
C ALA A 127 9.95 3.50 -12.28
N PHE A 128 10.23 3.53 -13.58
CA PHE A 128 10.87 2.42 -14.29
C PHE A 128 12.26 2.09 -13.73
N GLY A 129 13.10 3.10 -13.49
CA GLY A 129 14.46 2.88 -12.94
C GLY A 129 14.42 2.34 -11.50
N LEU A 130 13.47 2.82 -10.70
CA LEU A 130 13.24 2.34 -9.34
C LEU A 130 12.74 0.89 -9.33
N LEU A 131 11.83 0.54 -10.24
CA LEU A 131 11.31 -0.81 -10.41
C LEU A 131 12.38 -1.79 -10.91
N LEU A 132 13.24 -1.38 -11.85
CA LEU A 132 14.39 -2.20 -12.27
C LEU A 132 15.35 -2.45 -11.10
N THR A 133 15.57 -1.45 -10.25
CA THR A 133 16.39 -1.60 -9.04
C THR A 133 15.76 -2.59 -8.06
N ALA A 134 14.43 -2.56 -7.91
CA ALA A 134 13.68 -3.50 -7.09
C ALA A 134 13.78 -4.94 -7.65
N LEU A 135 13.61 -5.10 -8.96
CA LEU A 135 13.72 -6.40 -9.66
C LEU A 135 15.13 -6.98 -9.59
N GLY A 136 16.17 -6.14 -9.73
CA GLY A 136 17.56 -6.59 -9.61
C GLY A 136 17.91 -7.14 -8.22
N LYS A 137 17.10 -6.85 -7.20
CA LYS A 137 17.26 -7.34 -5.82
C LYS A 137 16.38 -8.54 -5.50
N SER A 138 15.36 -8.87 -6.30
CA SER A 138 14.61 -10.11 -6.18
C SER A 138 15.29 -11.20 -7.03
N SER A 139 15.91 -12.19 -6.38
CA SER A 139 16.50 -13.33 -7.10
C SER A 139 15.47 -14.45 -7.29
N GLY A 140 15.24 -14.87 -8.54
CA GLY A 140 14.42 -16.04 -8.90
C GLY A 140 12.99 -15.74 -9.39
N ILE A 141 12.20 -16.80 -9.60
CA ILE A 141 10.89 -16.88 -10.29
C ILE A 141 9.89 -15.73 -10.00
N GLN A 142 10.02 -15.01 -8.89
CA GLN A 142 9.27 -13.78 -8.61
C GLN A 142 9.53 -12.63 -9.60
N ALA A 143 10.68 -12.62 -10.30
CA ALA A 143 10.99 -11.66 -11.37
C ALA A 143 10.12 -11.84 -12.63
N LEU A 144 9.54 -13.03 -12.85
CA LEU A 144 8.73 -13.31 -14.04
C LEU A 144 7.35 -12.66 -14.00
N ASN A 145 6.74 -12.51 -12.82
CA ASN A 145 5.43 -11.84 -12.69
C ASN A 145 5.50 -10.32 -12.91
N GLY A 146 6.66 -9.69 -12.69
CA GLY A 146 6.88 -8.27 -12.99
C GLY A 146 7.18 -7.98 -14.46
N ALA A 147 7.69 -8.97 -15.21
CA ALA A 147 8.05 -8.80 -16.62
C ALA A 147 6.82 -8.73 -17.55
N ASP A 148 5.71 -9.39 -17.19
CA ASP A 148 4.48 -9.38 -17.99
C ASP A 148 3.81 -8.00 -18.04
N VAL A 149 3.92 -7.20 -16.97
CA VAL A 149 3.39 -5.83 -16.94
C VAL A 149 4.23 -4.87 -17.78
N ALA A 150 5.56 -5.03 -17.78
CA ALA A 150 6.46 -4.19 -18.56
C ALA A 150 6.44 -4.50 -20.08
N LEU A 151 6.05 -5.71 -20.48
CA LEU A 151 5.96 -6.12 -21.88
C LEU A 151 4.64 -5.70 -22.57
N ALA A 152 3.60 -5.35 -21.80
CA ALA A 152 2.31 -4.90 -22.35
C ALA A 152 2.33 -3.47 -22.91
N ASP A 153 3.22 -2.61 -22.40
CA ASP A 153 3.34 -1.19 -22.81
C ASP A 153 4.45 -0.95 -23.86
N GLY A 154 5.15 -2.01 -24.28
CA GLY A 154 6.38 -1.92 -25.08
C GLY A 154 6.30 -2.33 -26.55
N LEU A 155 5.12 -2.59 -27.11
CA LEU A 155 4.98 -2.98 -28.53
C LEU A 155 4.17 -1.92 -29.33
N PRO A 156 4.69 -1.43 -30.47
CA PRO A 156 4.00 -0.49 -31.35
C PRO A 156 2.80 -1.11 -32.09
#